data_AF-A0A7W8ZQN6-F1
#
_entry.id   AF-A0A7W8ZQN6-F1
#
_cell.length_a   1.000
_cell.length_b   1.000
_cell.length_c   1.000
_cell.angle_alpha   90.00
_cell.angle_beta   90.00
_cell.angle_gamma   90.00
#
_symmetry.space_group_name_H-M   'P 1'
#
loop_
_entity.id
_entity.type
_entity.pdbx_description
1 polymer ?
#
loop_
_entity_poly.entity_id
_entity_poly.type
_entity_poly.pdbx_seq_one_letter_code
_entity_poly.pdbx_strand_id
1 'polypeptide(L)'
;MGNINQLKPGKKYEVIKAFVDYDYIGHPIGETWIFEKTNFLPYEDGLTLHVIHHGRSQVYRLQWRAEEQAEILSDFESYVLEISD
;
A
#
# COMPACT_ATOMS: atom_id res chain seq x y z
N MET A 1 1.81 13.20 7.67
CA MET A 1 1.37 12.64 6.37
C MET A 1 2.44 11.65 5.94
N GLY A 2 2.09 10.36 5.89
CA GLY A 2 3.04 9.26 5.70
C GLY A 2 3.60 9.18 4.29
N ASN A 3 4.65 8.37 4.11
CA ASN A 3 5.40 8.22 2.87
C ASN A 3 4.54 7.65 1.72
N ILE A 4 3.44 6.95 2.01
CA ILE A 4 2.52 6.39 0.99
C ILE A 4 1.98 7.42 -0.03
N ASN A 5 1.95 8.71 0.31
CA ASN A 5 1.55 9.77 -0.63
C ASN A 5 2.65 10.10 -1.67
N GLN A 6 3.84 9.52 -1.55
CA GLN A 6 4.95 9.69 -2.51
C GLN A 6 4.90 8.69 -3.68
N LEU A 7 3.99 7.72 -3.62
CA LEU A 7 3.79 6.79 -4.73
C LEU A 7 3.34 7.55 -5.98
N LYS A 8 3.87 7.15 -7.15
CA LYS A 8 3.64 7.84 -8.43
C LYS A 8 2.68 7.02 -9.31
N PRO A 9 1.54 7.58 -9.73
CA PRO A 9 0.59 6.83 -10.56
C PRO A 9 1.25 6.25 -11.81
N GLY A 10 0.93 4.98 -12.12
CA GLY A 10 1.50 4.24 -13.23
C GLY A 10 2.88 3.63 -12.97
N LYS A 11 3.48 3.83 -11.80
CA LYS A 11 4.73 3.16 -11.42
C LYS A 11 4.48 1.80 -10.77
N LYS A 12 5.39 0.88 -11.03
CA LYS A 12 5.39 -0.48 -10.50
C LYS A 12 6.18 -0.53 -9.21
N TYR A 13 5.62 -1.22 -8.23
CA TYR A 13 6.21 -1.41 -6.91
C TYR A 13 6.30 -2.89 -6.59
N GLU A 14 7.35 -3.27 -5.87
CA GLU A 14 7.55 -4.62 -5.33
C GLU A 14 7.54 -4.57 -3.80
N VAL A 15 6.87 -5.52 -3.17
CA VAL A 15 6.90 -5.71 -1.72
C VAL A 15 8.26 -6.29 -1.30
N ILE A 16 9.03 -5.54 -0.52
CA ILE A 16 10.35 -5.93 -0.01
C ILE A 16 10.32 -6.36 1.47
N LYS A 17 9.23 -6.03 2.18
CA LYS A 17 8.93 -6.50 3.54
C LYS A 17 7.47 -6.90 3.58
N ALA A 18 7.19 -8.13 4.02
CA ALA A 18 5.82 -8.62 4.07
C ALA A 18 4.96 -7.81 5.05
N PHE A 19 3.69 -7.60 4.71
CA PHE A 19 2.72 -6.94 5.58
C PHE A 19 1.34 -7.56 5.42
N VAL A 20 0.43 -7.22 6.34
CA VAL A 20 -0.97 -7.62 6.31
C VAL A 20 -1.82 -6.35 6.28
N ASP A 21 -2.79 -6.31 5.39
CA ASP A 21 -3.70 -5.18 5.27
C ASP A 21 -4.89 -5.29 6.26
N TYR A 22 -5.77 -4.30 6.24
CA TYR A 22 -6.95 -4.24 7.11
C TYR A 22 -7.94 -5.39 6.85
N ASP A 23 -7.93 -5.98 5.66
CA ASP A 23 -8.78 -7.12 5.28
C ASP A 23 -8.16 -8.47 5.67
N TYR A 24 -7.07 -8.47 6.43
CA TYR A 24 -6.28 -9.64 6.78
C TYR A 24 -5.67 -10.34 5.55
N ILE A 25 -5.52 -9.62 4.45
CA ILE A 25 -4.83 -10.10 3.25
C ILE A 25 -3.33 -9.91 3.45
N GLY A 26 -2.59 -11.01 3.32
CA GLY A 26 -1.14 -10.99 3.39
C GLY A 26 -0.52 -10.58 2.06
N HIS A 27 0.41 -9.64 2.13
CA HIS A 27 1.24 -9.18 1.01
C HIS A 27 2.67 -9.71 1.18
N PRO A 28 3.04 -10.81 0.49
CA PRO A 28 4.35 -11.44 0.65
C PRO A 28 5.46 -10.66 -0.08
N ILE A 29 6.70 -10.90 0.34
CA ILE A 29 7.89 -10.38 -0.36
C ILE A 29 7.88 -10.89 -1.81
N GLY A 30 8.15 -10.00 -2.76
CA GLY A 30 8.13 -10.27 -4.20
C GLY A 30 6.77 -10.07 -4.88
N GLU A 31 5.71 -9.75 -4.13
CA GLU A 31 4.45 -9.29 -4.74
C GLU A 31 4.69 -7.98 -5.50
N THR A 32 4.18 -7.87 -6.72
CA THR A 32 4.33 -6.66 -7.55
C THR A 32 3.00 -6.12 -8.02
N TRP A 33 2.85 -4.80 -8.04
CA TRP A 33 1.63 -4.12 -8.48
C TRP A 33 1.94 -2.72 -9.02
N ILE A 34 1.02 -2.17 -9.81
CA ILE A 34 1.13 -0.81 -10.36
C ILE A 34 0.24 0.11 -9.54
N PHE A 35 0.79 1.21 -9.02
CA PHE A 35 0.03 2.19 -8.27
C PHE A 35 -0.92 2.98 -9.16
N GLU A 36 -2.18 3.14 -8.77
CA GLU A 36 -3.13 4.03 -9.45
C GLU A 36 -3.36 5.33 -8.68
N LYS A 37 -3.81 5.24 -7.42
CA LYS A 37 -4.14 6.38 -6.55
C LYS A 37 -4.36 5.94 -5.11
N THR A 38 -4.40 6.90 -4.19
CA THR A 38 -4.91 6.71 -2.83
C THR A 38 -6.24 7.46 -2.63
N ASN A 39 -7.06 6.96 -1.70
CA ASN A 39 -8.18 7.68 -1.13
C ASN A 39 -8.07 7.62 0.41
N PHE A 40 -8.30 8.74 1.10
CA PHE A 40 -8.24 8.81 2.56
C PHE A 40 -9.62 9.16 3.12
N LEU A 41 -10.07 8.41 4.13
CA LEU A 41 -11.33 8.58 4.86
C LEU A 41 -11.02 9.07 6.29
N PRO A 42 -11.07 10.39 6.55
CA PRO A 42 -10.60 10.97 7.80
C PRO A 42 -11.30 10.45 9.06
N TYR A 43 -12.58 10.07 8.96
CA TYR A 43 -13.34 9.59 10.12
C TYR A 43 -12.98 8.16 10.53
N GLU A 44 -12.43 7.38 9.60
CA GLU A 44 -12.09 5.97 9.82
C GLU A 44 -10.59 5.77 10.01
N ASP A 45 -9.80 6.85 9.91
CA ASP A 45 -8.35 6.81 9.73
C ASP A 45 -7.92 5.85 8.61
N GLY A 46 -8.82 5.67 7.63
CA GLY A 46 -8.72 4.64 6.61
C GLY A 46 -8.05 5.18 5.35
N LEU A 47 -7.08 4.44 4.83
CA LEU A 47 -6.46 4.68 3.54
C LEU A 47 -6.75 3.51 2.61
N THR A 48 -7.31 3.81 1.44
CA THR A 48 -7.50 2.85 0.36
C THR A 48 -6.43 3.09 -0.69
N LEU A 49 -5.60 2.08 -0.93
CA LEU A 49 -4.58 2.05 -1.97
C LEU A 49 -5.15 1.32 -3.20
N HIS A 50 -5.33 2.03 -4.31
CA HIS A 50 -5.79 1.43 -5.57
C HIS A 50 -4.60 1.01 -6.42
N VAL A 51 -4.62 -0.24 -6.88
CA VAL A 51 -3.52 -0.83 -7.66
C VAL A 51 -4.03 -1.69 -8.81
N ILE A 52 -3.19 -1.86 -9.84
CA ILE A 52 -3.32 -2.94 -10.81
C ILE A 52 -2.40 -4.09 -10.40
N HIS A 53 -2.99 -5.23 -10.08
CA HIS A 53 -2.28 -6.45 -9.72
C HIS A 53 -2.75 -7.60 -10.62
N HIS A 54 -1.81 -8.27 -11.29
CA HIS A 54 -2.08 -9.25 -12.35
C HIS A 54 -3.06 -8.75 -13.44
N GLY A 55 -2.92 -7.49 -13.85
CA GLY A 55 -3.76 -6.87 -14.88
C GLY A 55 -5.20 -6.57 -14.44
N ARG A 56 -5.51 -6.67 -13.15
CA ARG A 56 -6.83 -6.38 -12.57
C ARG A 56 -6.73 -5.29 -11.52
N SER A 57 -7.69 -4.38 -11.50
CA SER A 57 -7.82 -3.41 -10.41
C SER A 57 -8.13 -4.12 -9.10
N GLN A 58 -7.38 -3.78 -8.07
CA GLN A 58 -7.52 -4.25 -6.69
C GLN A 58 -7.40 -3.06 -5.74
N VAL A 59 -7.87 -3.26 -4.50
CA VAL A 59 -7.78 -2.26 -3.43
C VAL A 59 -7.16 -2.90 -2.20
N TYR A 60 -6.16 -2.24 -1.63
CA TYR A 60 -5.56 -2.62 -0.35
C TYR A 60 -5.98 -1.58 0.68
N ARG A 61 -6.59 -2.03 1.77
CA ARG A 61 -7.10 -1.14 2.82
C ARG A 61 -6.15 -1.11 3.99
N LEU A 62 -5.78 0.07 4.45
CA LEU A 62 -4.87 0.28 5.57
C LEU A 62 -5.55 1.21 6.57
N GLN A 63 -5.31 1.01 7.86
CA GLN A 63 -5.86 1.87 8.91
C GLN A 63 -4.73 2.49 9.75
N TRP A 64 -4.79 3.81 9.93
CA TRP A 64 -3.82 4.57 10.71
C TRP A 64 -4.11 4.50 12.21
N ARG A 65 -4.09 3.30 12.79
CA ARG A 65 -4.19 3.07 14.24
C ARG A 65 -2.96 2.32 14.74
N ALA A 66 -2.54 2.65 15.97
CA ALA A 66 -1.29 2.12 16.55
C ALA A 66 -1.34 0.60 16.73
N GLU A 67 -2.51 0.05 17.05
CA GLU A 67 -2.77 -1.40 17.09
C GLU A 67 -2.92 -2.08 15.71
N GLU A 68 -2.92 -1.31 14.62
CA GLU A 68 -3.17 -1.77 13.24
C GLU A 68 -1.98 -1.43 12.31
N GLN A 69 -2.20 -0.79 11.16
CA GLN A 69 -1.20 -0.57 10.11
C GLN A 69 -0.51 0.81 10.20
N ALA A 70 -0.54 1.49 11.36
CA ALA A 70 0.10 2.81 11.50
C ALA A 70 1.62 2.79 11.24
N GLU A 71 2.33 1.72 11.62
CA GLU A 71 3.76 1.56 11.31
C GLU A 71 3.99 1.46 9.79
N ILE A 72 3.20 0.62 9.12
CA ILE A 72 3.25 0.43 7.66
C ILE A 72 2.99 1.75 6.94
N LEU A 73 1.96 2.51 7.35
CA LEU A 73 1.61 3.79 6.73
C LEU A 73 2.66 4.89 6.98
N SER A 74 3.33 4.85 8.13
CA SER A 74 4.35 5.83 8.49
C SER A 74 5.67 5.62 7.73
N ASP A 75 6.00 4.36 7.41
CA ASP A 75 7.27 3.94 6.80
C ASP A 75 7.05 3.06 5.56
N PHE A 76 6.07 3.42 4.72
CA PHE A 76 5.64 2.57 3.60
C PHE A 76 6.78 2.28 2.59
N GLU A 77 7.75 3.18 2.45
CA GLU A 77 8.94 3.00 1.60
C GLU A 77 9.86 1.85 2.05
N SER A 78 9.81 1.48 3.33
CA SER A 78 10.52 0.31 3.84
C SER A 78 9.80 -1.01 3.55
N TYR A 79 8.54 -0.94 3.11
CA TYR A 79 7.75 -2.11 2.72
C TYR A 79 7.73 -2.33 1.22
N VAL A 80 7.86 -1.26 0.41
CA VAL A 80 7.78 -1.35 -1.05
C VAL A 80 8.85 -0.53 -1.75
N LEU A 81 9.35 -1.04 -2.87
CA LEU A 81 10.35 -0.38 -3.70
C LEU A 81 9.80 -0.09 -5.10
N GLU A 82 10.01 1.13 -5.61
CA GLU A 82 9.75 1.44 -7.03
C GLU A 82 10.72 0.62 -7.88
N ILE A 83 10.20 -0.24 -8.76
CA ILE A 83 11.00 -1.04 -9.70
C ILE A 83 10.78 -0.55 -11.12
N SER A 84 11.83 -0.60 -11.93
CA SER A 84 11.75 -0.41 -13.38
C SER A 84 11.67 -1.78 -14.03
N ASP A 85 10.74 -1.98 -14.98
CA ASP A 85 10.79 -3.11 -15.90
C ASP A 85 12.05 -3.04 -16.79
#